data_AF-A0A3A8WEX9-F1
#
_entry.id   AF-A0A3A8WEX9-F1
#
_cell.length_a   1.000
_cell.length_b   1.000
_cell.length_c   1.000
_cell.angle_alpha   90.00
_cell.angle_beta   90.00
_cell.angle_gamma   90.00
#
_symmetry.space_group_name_H-M   'P 1'
#
loop_
_entity.id
_entity.type
_entity.pdbx_description
1 polymer ?
#
loop_
_entity_poly.entity_id
_entity_poly.type
_entity_poly.pdbx_seq_one_letter_code
_entity_poly.pdbx_strand_id
1 'polypeptide(L)'
;MDGKLNILETEGSKTILSLEDMAALVAMYDAIKRLNITLTGGIEIHAKKNGVLGVLESIYGIIDNGVCQEIRSLEEEEFSNTVNYILDNDDETPINRAKQLLGIY
;
A
#
# COMPACT_ATOMS: atom_id res chain seq x y z
N MET A 1 -37.04 8.83 8.74
CA MET A 1 -36.73 7.52 8.14
C MET A 1 -36.02 7.81 6.82
N ASP A 2 -34.78 8.29 6.89
CA ASP A 2 -33.52 7.53 7.03
C ASP A 2 -32.99 7.24 5.62
N GLY A 3 -31.81 7.67 5.19
CA GLY A 3 -30.71 8.28 5.91
C GLY A 3 -29.97 9.28 5.03
N LYS A 4 -29.52 10.36 5.68
CA LYS A 4 -28.37 11.13 5.25
C LYS A 4 -27.18 10.15 5.16
N LEU A 5 -26.85 9.69 3.97
CA LEU A 5 -25.50 9.21 3.72
C LEU A 5 -24.63 10.46 3.67
N ASN A 6 -23.89 10.65 4.75
CA ASN A 6 -22.88 11.68 4.93
C ASN A 6 -21.95 11.70 3.72
N ILE A 7 -22.23 12.58 2.77
CA ILE A 7 -21.21 13.15 1.88
C ILE A 7 -20.48 14.19 2.74
N LEU A 8 -19.71 13.67 3.68
CA LEU A 8 -18.55 14.35 4.25
C LEU A 8 -17.35 13.53 3.78
N GLU A 9 -17.23 13.32 2.47
CA GLU A 9 -15.94 12.95 1.89
C GLU A 9 -15.08 14.20 1.93
N THR A 10 -14.25 14.26 2.96
CA THR A 10 -13.18 15.22 3.15
C THR A 10 -12.34 15.29 1.88
N GLU A 11 -12.26 16.47 1.26
CA GLU A 11 -11.51 16.73 0.02
C GLU A 11 -9.97 16.49 0.13
N GLY A 12 -9.48 15.96 1.26
CA GLY A 12 -8.07 15.64 1.51
C GLY A 12 -7.64 14.22 1.11
N SER A 13 -8.56 13.29 0.85
CA SER A 13 -8.25 11.89 0.53
C SER A 13 -8.46 11.59 -0.96
N LYS A 14 -7.73 12.25 -1.87
CA LYS A 14 -7.78 11.96 -3.32
C LYS A 14 -6.97 10.71 -3.67
N THR A 15 -7.37 9.57 -3.15
CA THR A 15 -6.95 8.26 -3.64
C THR A 15 -8.14 7.58 -4.30
N ILE A 16 -7.91 6.97 -5.47
CA ILE A 16 -8.96 6.30 -6.25
C ILE A 16 -9.28 4.93 -5.62
N LEU A 17 -8.42 4.42 -4.74
CA LEU A 17 -8.55 3.10 -4.15
C LEU A 17 -9.51 3.15 -2.96
N SER A 18 -10.48 2.23 -2.95
CA SER A 18 -11.24 1.92 -1.75
C SER A 18 -10.34 1.26 -0.69
N LEU A 19 -10.82 1.21 0.56
CA LEU A 19 -10.12 0.50 1.63
C LEU A 19 -9.94 -0.99 1.28
N GLU A 20 -10.97 -1.60 0.70
CA GLU A 20 -10.95 -2.99 0.27
C GLU A 20 -9.94 -3.23 -0.86
N ASP A 21 -9.87 -2.33 -1.84
CA ASP A 21 -8.90 -2.42 -2.95
C ASP A 21 -7.47 -2.26 -2.43
N MET A 22 -7.22 -1.28 -1.57
CA MET A 22 -5.90 -1.09 -0.95
C MET A 22 -5.50 -2.31 -0.11
N ALA A 23 -6.42 -2.87 0.68
CA ALA A 23 -6.14 -4.07 1.47
C ALA A 23 -5.83 -5.30 0.59
N ALA A 24 -6.53 -5.45 -0.53
CA ALA A 24 -6.23 -6.49 -1.51
C ALA A 24 -4.83 -6.30 -2.14
N LEU A 25 -4.45 -5.06 -2.46
CA LEU A 25 -3.11 -4.73 -2.95
C LEU A 25 -2.02 -5.06 -1.94
N VAL A 26 -2.21 -4.70 -0.66
CA VAL A 26 -1.29 -5.06 0.42
C VAL A 26 -1.17 -6.57 0.57
N ALA A 27 -2.28 -7.32 0.51
CA ALA A 27 -2.23 -8.78 0.56
C ALA A 27 -1.49 -9.40 -0.65
N MET A 28 -1.66 -8.82 -1.84
CA MET A 28 -0.92 -9.24 -3.03
C MET A 28 0.58 -8.94 -2.91
N TYR A 29 0.94 -7.77 -2.36
CA TYR A 29 2.32 -7.41 -2.03
C TYR A 29 2.96 -8.48 -1.12
N ASP A 30 2.29 -8.87 -0.04
CA ASP A 30 2.77 -9.92 0.88
C ASP A 30 2.99 -11.26 0.18
N ALA A 31 2.00 -11.70 -0.60
CA ALA A 31 2.03 -12.99 -1.28
C ALA A 31 3.20 -13.05 -2.27
N ILE A 32 3.42 -11.98 -3.02
CA ILE A 32 4.47 -11.91 -4.03
C ILE A 32 5.84 -11.73 -3.39
N LYS A 33 5.94 -10.97 -2.29
CA LYS A 33 7.17 -10.88 -1.48
C LYS A 33 7.56 -12.26 -0.92
N ARG A 34 6.62 -13.02 -0.37
CA ARG A 34 6.85 -14.40 0.11
C ARG A 34 7.25 -15.34 -1.03
N LEU A 35 6.62 -15.21 -2.21
CA LEU A 35 7.01 -15.97 -3.38
C LEU A 35 8.44 -15.63 -3.81
N ASN A 36 8.82 -14.35 -3.81
CA ASN A 36 10.19 -13.93 -4.12
C ASN A 36 11.22 -14.53 -3.15
N ILE A 37 10.95 -14.45 -1.85
CA ILE A 37 11.81 -15.05 -0.81
C ILE A 37 11.95 -16.55 -1.04
N THR A 38 10.84 -17.23 -1.35
CA THR A 38 10.83 -18.68 -1.63
C THR A 38 11.68 -19.04 -2.85
N LEU A 39 11.63 -18.21 -3.91
CA LEU A 39 12.34 -18.48 -5.17
C LEU A 39 13.82 -18.10 -5.14
N THR A 40 14.19 -17.07 -4.36
CA THR A 40 15.52 -16.45 -4.44
C THR A 40 16.32 -16.52 -3.14
N GLY A 41 15.67 -16.81 -2.02
CA GLY A 41 16.26 -16.69 -0.68
C GLY A 41 16.53 -15.25 -0.24
N GLY A 42 16.20 -14.24 -1.06
CA GLY A 42 16.44 -12.83 -0.80
C GLY A 42 15.15 -12.06 -0.48
N ILE A 43 15.29 -11.05 0.39
CA ILE A 43 14.22 -10.10 0.70
C ILE A 43 14.22 -8.93 -0.28
N GLU A 44 15.35 -8.63 -0.93
CA GLU A 44 15.49 -7.47 -1.82
C GLU A 44 14.53 -7.53 -3.02
N ILE A 45 13.72 -6.49 -3.14
CA ILE A 45 12.60 -6.37 -4.08
C ILE A 45 12.99 -5.52 -5.30
N HIS A 46 14.07 -4.75 -5.20
CA HIS A 46 14.32 -3.64 -6.11
C HIS A 46 14.98 -4.06 -7.45
N ALA A 47 14.61 -3.33 -8.50
CA ALA A 47 15.30 -3.25 -9.79
C ALA A 47 15.19 -4.45 -10.76
N LYS A 48 14.08 -5.21 -10.75
CA LYS A 48 13.85 -6.25 -11.77
C LYS A 48 12.56 -6.04 -12.56
N LYS A 49 12.73 -5.64 -13.83
CA LYS A 49 11.64 -5.31 -14.76
C LYS A 49 10.75 -6.49 -15.20
N ASN A 50 11.07 -7.74 -14.84
CA ASN A 50 10.39 -8.94 -15.37
C ASN A 50 10.17 -10.01 -14.29
N GLY A 51 9.18 -10.88 -14.52
CA GLY A 51 8.85 -11.99 -13.63
C GLY A 51 8.18 -11.56 -12.33
N VAL A 52 8.18 -12.43 -11.33
CA VAL A 52 7.52 -12.20 -10.02
C VAL A 52 7.96 -10.86 -9.38
N LEU A 53 9.24 -10.52 -9.49
CA LEU A 53 9.77 -9.26 -8.98
C LEU A 53 9.26 -8.02 -9.73
N GLY A 54 9.09 -8.09 -11.05
CA GLY A 54 8.48 -7.00 -11.81
C GLY A 54 7.00 -6.81 -11.49
N VAL A 55 6.29 -7.90 -11.16
CA VAL A 55 4.90 -7.82 -10.65
C VAL A 55 4.88 -7.17 -9.26
N LEU A 56 5.84 -7.52 -8.39
CA LEU A 56 5.97 -6.89 -7.07
C LEU A 56 6.22 -5.38 -7.17
N GLU A 57 7.14 -4.98 -8.04
CA GLU A 57 7.43 -3.57 -8.35
C GLU A 57 6.19 -2.84 -8.90
N SER A 58 5.42 -3.51 -9.77
CA SER A 58 4.18 -2.93 -10.32
C SER A 58 3.10 -2.72 -9.25
N ILE A 59 2.93 -3.68 -8.35
CA ILE A 59 1.96 -3.55 -7.24
C ILE A 59 2.40 -2.48 -6.26
N TYR A 60 3.69 -2.45 -5.92
CA TYR A 60 4.24 -1.38 -5.10
C TYR A 60 3.94 -0.02 -5.72
N GLY A 61 4.17 0.16 -7.02
CA GLY A 61 3.86 1.41 -7.72
C GLY A 61 2.36 1.78 -7.70
N ILE A 62 1.45 0.81 -7.71
CA ILE A 62 0.00 1.08 -7.57
C ILE A 62 -0.31 1.54 -6.14
N ILE A 63 0.25 0.87 -5.13
CA ILE A 63 0.08 1.22 -3.73
C ILE A 63 0.63 2.62 -3.46
N ASP A 64 1.86 2.89 -3.89
CA ASP A 64 2.55 4.17 -3.80
C ASP A 64 1.72 5.33 -4.38
N ASN A 65 1.09 5.08 -5.53
CA ASN A 65 0.15 6.02 -6.16
C ASN A 65 -1.22 6.13 -5.46
N GLY A 66 -1.53 5.21 -4.56
CA GLY A 66 -2.77 5.16 -3.80
C GLY A 66 -2.66 5.74 -2.37
N VAL A 67 -1.45 6.09 -1.93
CA VAL A 67 -1.20 6.63 -0.59
C VAL A 67 -1.87 8.00 -0.40
N CYS A 68 -2.32 8.27 0.83
CA CYS A 68 -2.98 9.52 1.19
C CYS A 68 -2.07 10.75 1.03
N GLN A 69 -2.69 11.93 0.94
CA GLN A 69 -1.95 13.16 0.72
C GLN A 69 -0.99 13.50 1.87
N GLU A 70 -1.31 13.09 3.10
CA GLU A 70 -0.49 13.37 4.28
C GLU A 70 0.88 12.69 4.17
N ILE A 71 0.89 11.39 3.88
CA ILE A 71 2.12 10.63 3.65
C ILE A 71 2.82 11.13 2.38
N ARG A 72 2.08 11.40 1.28
CA ARG A 72 2.64 11.94 0.03
C ARG A 72 3.31 13.30 0.16
N SER A 73 2.98 14.08 1.19
CA SER A 73 3.56 15.41 1.40
C SER A 73 4.90 15.37 2.13
N LEU A 74 5.34 14.18 2.57
CA LEU A 74 6.65 13.97 3.20
C LEU A 74 7.79 14.13 2.19
N GLU A 75 9.00 14.37 2.69
CA GLU A 75 10.20 14.35 1.83
C GLU A 75 10.43 12.94 1.26
N GLU A 76 11.03 12.83 0.07
CA GLU A 76 11.12 11.57 -0.71
C GLU A 76 11.65 10.37 0.10
N GLU A 77 12.68 10.58 0.91
CA GLU A 77 13.24 9.55 1.78
C GLU A 77 12.26 9.16 2.90
N GLU A 78 11.64 10.15 3.56
CA GLU A 78 10.70 9.93 4.65
C GLU A 78 9.40 9.27 4.15
N PHE A 79 8.92 9.67 2.96
CA PHE A 79 7.83 9.05 2.24
C PHE A 79 8.12 7.56 1.99
N SER A 80 9.25 7.26 1.36
CA SER A 80 9.64 5.88 1.03
C SER A 80 9.79 5.03 2.30
N ASN A 81 10.42 5.57 3.34
CA ASN A 81 10.58 4.89 4.62
C ASN A 81 9.24 4.63 5.30
N THR A 82 8.31 5.58 5.26
CA THR A 82 6.97 5.44 5.85
C THR A 82 6.16 4.37 5.14
N VAL A 83 6.12 4.40 3.81
CA VAL A 83 5.39 3.40 3.01
C VAL A 83 5.96 2.00 3.22
N ASN A 84 7.29 1.86 3.17
CA ASN A 84 7.95 0.57 3.43
C ASN A 84 7.72 0.09 4.87
N TYR A 85 7.79 0.98 5.86
CA TYR A 85 7.49 0.63 7.25
C TYR A 85 6.08 0.09 7.41
N ILE A 86 5.09 0.73 6.79
CA ILE A 86 3.70 0.27 6.84
C ILE A 86 3.56 -1.07 6.11
N LEU A 87 4.10 -1.20 4.89
CA LEU A 87 3.97 -2.42 4.09
C LEU A 87 4.66 -3.62 4.72
N ASP A 88 5.84 -3.43 5.31
CA ASP A 88 6.64 -4.51 5.89
C ASP A 88 6.30 -4.82 7.35
N ASN A 89 5.26 -4.20 7.89
CA ASN A 89 4.75 -4.51 9.21
C ASN A 89 3.94 -5.83 9.20
N ASP A 90 4.65 -6.95 9.31
CA ASP A 90 4.08 -8.30 9.37
C ASP A 90 3.18 -8.55 10.60
N ASP A 91 3.28 -7.73 11.64
CA ASP A 91 2.43 -7.80 12.83
C ASP A 91 1.02 -7.22 12.59
N GLU A 92 0.84 -6.48 11.48
CA GLU A 92 -0.43 -5.85 11.11
C GLU A 92 -1.16 -6.56 9.96
N THR A 93 -2.48 -6.59 10.09
CA THR A 93 -3.34 -7.14 9.05
C THR A 93 -3.29 -6.27 7.79
N PRO A 94 -3.49 -6.84 6.58
CA PRO A 94 -3.54 -6.05 5.34
C PRO A 94 -4.55 -4.89 5.39
N ILE A 95 -5.69 -5.09 6.06
CA ILE A 95 -6.73 -4.07 6.20
C ILE A 95 -6.27 -2.91 7.11
N ASN A 96 -5.53 -3.18 8.17
CA ASN A 96 -5.00 -2.14 9.05
C ASN A 96 -3.86 -1.36 8.37
N ARG A 97 -2.98 -2.05 7.66
CA ARG A 97 -1.95 -1.40 6.83
C ARG A 97 -2.58 -0.53 5.74
N ALA A 98 -3.65 -1.00 5.09
CA ALA A 98 -4.40 -0.22 4.13
C ALA A 98 -5.02 1.05 4.74
N LYS A 99 -5.61 0.96 5.94
CA LYS A 99 -6.10 2.14 6.66
C LYS A 99 -5.00 3.17 6.90
N GLN A 100 -3.82 2.73 7.34
CA GLN A 100 -2.67 3.61 7.55
C GLN A 100 -2.22 4.28 6.24
N LEU A 101 -2.10 3.53 5.14
CA LEU A 101 -1.73 4.06 3.82
C LEU A 101 -2.76 5.06 3.28
N LEU A 102 -4.04 4.88 3.62
CA LEU A 102 -5.14 5.75 3.19
C LEU A 102 -5.42 6.91 4.17
N GLY A 103 -4.73 7.00 5.31
CA GLY A 103 -4.98 8.02 6.33
C GLY A 103 -6.35 7.87 7.03
N ILE A 104 -6.85 6.64 7.14
CA ILE A 104 -8.14 6.33 7.77
C ILE A 104 -7.88 5.86 9.21
N TYR A 105 -8.38 6.61 10.20
CA TYR A 105 -8.24 6.31 11.63
C TYR A 105 -9.55 5.82 12.26
#